data_AF-A0A7Z3GQ13-F1
#
_entry.id   AF-A0A7Z3GQ13-F1
#
_cell.length_a   1.000
_cell.length_b   1.000
_cell.length_c   1.000
_cell.angle_alpha   90.00
_cell.angle_beta   90.00
_cell.angle_gamma   90.00
#
_symmetry.space_group_name_H-M   'P 1'
#
loop_
_entity.id
_entity.type
_entity.pdbx_description
1 polymer ?
#
loop_
_entity_poly.entity_id
_entity_poly.type
_entity_poly.pdbx_seq_one_letter_code
_entity_poly.pdbx_strand_id
1 'polypeptide(L)'
;MEESGIVGFTVTGAMEKVTDFRTAPFCSQAVFAQMLGLEDITEDVVRGWVETKTVPTAKIGRRRVINLHKIRRDLDRGKSIFCQGDYDDE
;
A
#
# COMPACT_ATOMS: atom_id res chain seq x y z
N MET A 1 18.47 -7.92 -23.33
CA MET A 1 17.52 -7.99 -22.21
C MET A 1 16.81 -6.66 -22.19
N GLU A 2 15.70 -6.58 -22.92
CA GLU A 2 14.93 -5.35 -23.12
C GLU A 2 13.94 -5.21 -21.97
N GLU A 3 14.19 -4.26 -21.07
CA GLU A 3 13.11 -3.70 -20.26
C GLU A 3 12.45 -2.59 -21.08
N SER A 4 11.44 -2.96 -21.86
CA SER A 4 10.58 -2.02 -22.55
C SER A 4 9.61 -1.40 -21.54
N GLY A 5 10.07 -0.36 -20.84
CA GLY A 5 9.22 0.51 -20.06
C GLY A 5 8.33 1.33 -21.00
N ILE A 6 7.05 0.98 -21.10
CA ILE A 6 6.07 1.77 -21.85
C ILE A 6 5.92 3.13 -21.16
N VAL A 7 6.45 4.17 -21.80
CA VAL A 7 6.27 5.57 -21.39
C VAL A 7 4.92 6.02 -21.94
N GLY A 8 3.92 6.14 -21.08
CA GLY A 8 2.65 6.77 -21.46
C GLY A 8 2.90 8.23 -21.85
N PHE A 9 2.49 8.61 -23.05
CA PHE A 9 2.63 9.96 -23.58
C PHE A 9 1.43 10.83 -23.17
N THR A 10 1.70 11.97 -22.54
CA THR A 10 0.72 13.06 -22.36
C THR A 10 1.24 14.33 -23.03
N VAL A 11 0.33 15.03 -23.73
CA VAL A 11 0.61 16.21 -24.58
C VAL A 11 1.24 17.39 -23.82
N THR A 12 1.28 17.35 -22.49
CA THR A 12 1.77 18.43 -21.62
C THR A 12 3.18 18.24 -21.07
N GLY A 13 3.85 17.12 -21.32
CA GLY A 13 5.26 16.93 -20.92
C GLY A 13 5.53 16.92 -19.41
N ALA A 14 4.49 16.91 -18.58
CA ALA A 14 4.63 16.68 -17.14
C ALA A 14 4.79 15.17 -16.88
N MET A 15 5.87 14.78 -16.18
CA MET A 15 5.97 13.44 -15.60
C MET A 15 4.89 13.27 -14.54
N GLU A 16 3.71 12.81 -14.93
CA GLU A 16 2.75 12.26 -13.98
C GLU A 16 2.92 10.75 -13.89
N LYS A 17 3.07 10.27 -12.67
CA LYS A 17 3.22 8.86 -12.33
C LYS A 17 1.91 8.16 -12.71
N VAL A 18 1.88 7.54 -13.88
CA VAL A 18 0.76 6.71 -14.33
C VAL A 18 0.49 5.67 -13.24
N THR A 19 -0.64 5.76 -12.55
CA THR A 19 -1.14 4.65 -11.72
C THR A 19 -1.53 3.54 -12.68
N ASP A 20 -0.54 2.70 -12.96
CA ASP A 20 -0.70 1.47 -13.68
C ASP A 20 -1.82 0.64 -13.03
N PHE A 21 -2.90 0.41 -13.78
CA PHE A 21 -4.02 -0.45 -13.36
C PHE A 21 -3.56 -1.87 -13.01
N ARG A 22 -2.35 -2.27 -13.41
CA ARG A 22 -1.73 -3.56 -13.04
C ARG A 22 -1.32 -3.63 -11.56
N THR A 23 -1.25 -2.50 -10.86
CA THR A 23 -0.95 -2.46 -9.42
C THR A 23 -2.23 -2.30 -8.61
N ALA A 24 -2.65 -3.35 -7.91
CA ALA A 24 -3.81 -3.27 -7.02
C ALA A 24 -3.56 -2.22 -5.91
N PRO A 25 -4.37 -1.15 -5.80
CA PRO A 25 -4.15 -0.10 -4.80
C PRO A 25 -4.48 -0.55 -3.37
N PHE A 26 -5.21 -1.67 -3.23
CA PHE A 26 -5.66 -2.22 -1.96
C PHE A 26 -5.50 -3.74 -1.93
N CYS A 27 -5.40 -4.30 -0.73
CA CYS A 27 -5.53 -5.74 -0.50
C CYS A 27 -6.25 -6.04 0.83
N SER A 28 -6.72 -7.27 1.00
CA SER A 28 -7.26 -7.72 2.28
C SER A 28 -6.14 -7.85 3.32
N GLN A 29 -6.51 -7.87 4.61
CA GLN A 29 -5.56 -8.07 5.70
C GLN A 29 -4.85 -9.43 5.59
N ALA A 30 -5.59 -10.50 5.25
CA ALA A 30 -5.04 -11.82 4.95
C ALA A 30 -4.01 -11.81 3.81
N VAL A 31 -4.29 -11.10 2.71
CA VAL A 31 -3.36 -11.01 1.57
C VAL A 31 -2.13 -10.20 1.95
N PHE A 32 -2.29 -9.13 2.73
CA PHE A 32 -1.17 -8.34 3.22
C PHE A 32 -0.23 -9.17 4.10
N ALA A 33 -0.77 -9.97 5.01
CA ALA A 33 0.01 -10.90 5.83
C ALA A 33 0.82 -11.88 4.94
N GLN A 34 0.17 -12.49 3.94
CA GLN A 34 0.84 -13.38 2.98
C GLN A 34 1.93 -12.66 2.16
N MET A 35 1.70 -11.41 1.76
CA MET A 35 2.68 -10.61 1.02
C MET A 35 3.95 -10.32 1.83
N LEU A 36 3.83 -10.19 3.16
CA LEU A 36 4.99 -9.96 4.03
C LEU A 36 5.87 -11.22 4.15
N GLY A 37 5.31 -12.41 3.90
CA GLY A 37 6.08 -13.65 3.75
C GLY A 37 6.81 -14.11 5.02
N LEU A 38 6.42 -13.61 6.19
CA LEU A 38 6.99 -13.96 7.48
C LEU A 38 6.00 -14.84 8.24
N GLU A 39 6.46 -16.01 8.72
CA GLU A 39 5.62 -16.99 9.42
C GLU A 39 4.93 -16.41 10.66
N ASP A 40 5.60 -15.49 11.36
CA ASP A 40 5.08 -14.83 12.56
C ASP A 40 4.05 -13.74 12.28
N ILE A 41 3.87 -13.33 11.01
CA ILE A 41 2.92 -12.30 10.63
C ILE A 41 1.64 -12.95 10.12
N THR A 42 0.69 -13.13 11.02
CA THR A 42 -0.65 -13.64 10.71
C THR A 42 -1.63 -12.52 10.37
N GLU A 43 -2.82 -12.87 9.88
CA GLU A 43 -3.91 -11.91 9.67
C GLU A 43 -4.32 -11.20 10.99
N ASP A 44 -4.22 -11.88 12.14
CA ASP A 44 -4.55 -11.27 13.44
C ASP A 44 -3.54 -10.20 13.86
N VAL A 45 -2.25 -10.40 13.54
CA VAL A 45 -1.22 -9.37 13.74
C VAL A 45 -1.51 -8.14 12.87
N VAL A 46 -1.85 -8.36 11.59
CA VAL A 46 -2.24 -7.27 10.69
C VAL A 46 -3.51 -6.57 11.20
N ARG A 47 -4.48 -7.30 11.75
CA ARG A 47 -5.67 -6.71 12.38
C ARG A 47 -5.27 -5.79 13.54
N GLY A 48 -4.35 -6.22 14.39
CA GLY A 48 -3.79 -5.37 15.45
C GLY A 48 -3.16 -4.08 14.92
N TRP A 49 -2.44 -4.14 13.79
CA TRP A 49 -1.89 -2.94 13.14
C TRP A 49 -2.97 -2.03 12.56
N VAL A 50 -4.06 -2.60 12.05
CA VAL A 50 -5.21 -1.84 11.57
C VAL A 50 -5.92 -1.12 12.71
N GLU A 51 -6.09 -1.79 13.86
CA GLU A 51 -6.74 -1.21 15.06
C GLU A 51 -5.90 -0.10 15.68
N THR A 52 -4.59 -0.29 15.75
CA THR A 52 -3.62 0.67 16.29
C THR A 52 -3.22 1.76 15.28
N LYS A 53 -3.84 1.78 14.09
CA LYS A 53 -3.52 2.71 13.01
C LYS A 53 -2.02 2.75 12.67
N THR A 54 -1.36 1.60 12.75
CA THR A 54 0.05 1.41 12.41
C THR A 54 0.26 1.35 10.90
N VAL A 55 -0.73 0.83 10.16
CA VAL A 55 -0.69 0.74 8.69
C VAL A 55 -1.84 1.53 8.06
N PRO A 56 -1.65 2.13 6.88
CA PRO A 56 -2.69 2.91 6.23
C PRO A 56 -3.80 2.00 5.72
N THR A 57 -5.04 2.45 5.86
CA THR A 57 -6.21 1.64 5.48
C THR A 57 -7.25 2.46 4.73
N ALA A 58 -8.15 1.77 4.03
CA ALA A 58 -9.32 2.38 3.42
C ALA A 58 -10.58 1.59 3.81
N LYS A 59 -11.69 2.30 4.01
CA LYS A 59 -13.00 1.68 4.23
C LYS A 59 -13.70 1.50 2.88
N ILE A 60 -13.88 0.25 2.47
CA ILE A 60 -14.60 -0.10 1.24
C ILE A 60 -15.85 -0.91 1.63
N GLY A 61 -17.01 -0.28 1.51
CA GLY A 61 -18.27 -0.83 2.00
C GLY A 61 -18.20 -1.13 3.51
N ARG A 62 -18.40 -2.41 3.88
CA ARG A 62 -18.37 -2.88 5.27
C ARG A 62 -17.00 -3.45 5.70
N ARG A 63 -15.98 -3.36 4.86
CA ARG A 63 -14.65 -3.92 5.14
C ARG A 63 -13.58 -2.83 5.19
N ARG A 64 -12.56 -3.05 6.02
CA ARG A 64 -11.35 -2.23 6.06
C ARG A 64 -10.22 -3.01 5.39
N VAL A 65 -9.67 -2.42 4.34
CA VAL A 65 -8.60 -3.00 3.50
C VAL A 65 -7.30 -2.21 3.69
N ILE A 66 -6.16 -2.84 3.39
CA ILE A 66 -4.85 -2.20 3.46
C ILE A 66 -4.65 -1.33 2.23
N ASN A 67 -4.20 -0.09 2.43
CA ASN A 67 -3.92 0.86 1.37
C ASN A 67 -2.46 0.73 0.88
N LEU A 68 -2.24 -0.20 -0.06
CA LEU A 68 -0.92 -0.48 -0.64
C LEU A 68 -0.33 0.74 -1.36
N HIS A 69 -1.19 1.56 -1.97
CA HIS A 69 -0.74 2.79 -2.64
C HIS A 69 -0.07 3.75 -1.64
N LYS A 70 -0.67 3.96 -0.47
CA LYS A 70 -0.12 4.82 0.58
C LYS A 70 1.18 4.25 1.15
N ILE A 71 1.23 2.93 1.41
CA ILE A 71 2.45 2.25 1.85
C ILE A 71 3.58 2.52 0.85
N ARG A 72 3.35 2.25 -0.45
CA ARG A 72 4.37 2.48 -1.48
C ARG A 72 4.82 3.94 -1.54
N ARG A 73 3.90 4.89 -1.44
CA ARG A 73 4.24 6.32 -1.44
C ARG A 73 5.07 6.72 -0.22
N ASP A 74 4.77 6.17 0.95
CA ASP A 74 5.52 6.48 2.18
C ASP A 74 6.91 5.84 2.14
N LEU A 75 7.04 4.61 1.62
CA LEU A 75 8.32 3.96 1.34
C LEU A 75 9.15 4.76 0.31
N ASP A 76 8.55 5.21 -0.80
CA ASP A 76 9.20 6.04 -1.82
C ASP A 76 9.70 7.37 -1.26
N ARG A 77 9.10 7.86 -0.16
CA ARG A 77 9.52 9.06 0.58
C ARG A 77 10.59 8.78 1.62
N GLY A 78 11.04 7.54 1.76
CA GLY A 78 12.09 7.13 2.69
C GLY A 78 11.59 6.71 4.07
N LYS A 79 10.27 6.53 4.27
CA LYS A 79 9.77 5.96 5.53
C LYS A 79 10.22 4.50 5.62
N SER A 80 10.86 4.14 6.72
CA SER A 80 11.39 2.79 6.96
C SER A 80 10.73 2.08 8.15
N ILE A 81 10.00 2.82 8.99
CA ILE A 81 9.32 2.32 10.19
C ILE A 81 7.89 2.82 10.16
N PHE A 82 6.95 1.91 10.45
CA PHE A 82 5.54 2.19 10.63
C PHE A 82 5.20 1.98 12.12
N CYS A 83 4.74 3.03 12.79
CA CYS A 83 4.47 3.08 14.21
C CYS A 83 2.97 3.19 14.48
N GLN A 84 2.55 2.73 15.66
CA GLN A 84 1.20 2.96 16.17
C GLN A 84 0.84 4.45 16.12
N GLY A 85 -0.36 4.76 15.63
CA GLY A 85 -0.89 6.11 15.50
C GLY A 85 -0.43 6.89 14.26
N ASP A 86 0.46 6.34 13.44
CA ASP A 86 0.95 7.00 12.21
C ASP A 86 -0.18 7.39 11.23
N TYR A 87 -1.34 6.73 11.33
CA TYR A 87 -2.52 6.94 10.50
C TYR A 87 -3.78 7.23 11.33
N ASP A 88 -3.64 7.92 12.46
CA ASP A 88 -4.78 8.38 13.27
C ASP A 88 -5.60 9.48 12.58
N ASP A 89 -4.95 10.32 11.76
CA ASP A 89 -5.59 11.39 10.99
C ASP A 89 -6.35 10.88 9.75
N GLU A 90 -6.35 9.56 9.49
CA GLU A 90 -7.11 8.88 8.42
C GLU A 90 -8.40 8.20 8.92
#